data_AF-A0A3B1BZI9-F1
#
_entry.id   AF-A0A3B1BZI9-F1
#
_cell.length_a   1.000
_cell.length_b   1.000
_cell.length_c   1.000
_cell.angle_alpha   90.00
_cell.angle_beta   90.00
_cell.angle_gamma   90.00
#
_symmetry.space_group_name_H-M   'P 1'
#
loop_
_entity.id
_entity.type
_entity.pdbx_description
1 polymer ?
#
loop_
_entity_poly.entity_id
_entity_poly.type
_entity_poly.pdbx_seq_one_letter_code
_entity_poly.pdbx_strand_id
1 'polypeptide(L)' 'MLERISVIIPNRNGADTIGDCLKAALASEDDNFNVIVVDDCSDDDSIEIISRYPCKLIRL' A
#
# COMPACT_ATOMS: atom_id res chain seq x y z
N MET A 1 -11.66 -4.19 -17.19
CA MET A 1 -12.78 -3.53 -16.49
C MET A 1 -12.23 -2.25 -15.85
N LEU A 2 -13.04 -1.21 -15.70
CA LEU A 2 -12.62 0.02 -15.00
C LEU A 2 -12.65 -0.25 -13.50
N GLU A 3 -11.52 -0.09 -12.82
CA GLU A 3 -11.42 -0.13 -11.36
C GLU A 3 -12.34 0.95 -10.76
N ARG A 4 -13.25 0.56 -9.85
CA ARG A 4 -14.25 1.49 -9.29
C ARG A 4 -13.74 2.28 -8.10
N ILE A 5 -12.74 1.76 -7.40
CA ILE A 5 -12.22 2.32 -6.14
C ILE A 5 -10.69 2.32 -6.19
N SER A 6 -10.08 3.37 -5.63
CA SER A 6 -8.65 3.42 -5.36
C SER A 6 -8.43 3.69 -3.87
N VAL A 7 -7.71 2.78 -3.22
CA VAL A 7 -7.32 2.91 -1.81
C VAL A 7 -5.94 3.54 -1.77
N ILE A 8 -5.86 4.78 -1.26
CA ILE A 8 -4.60 5.51 -1.12
C ILE A 8 -4.13 5.39 0.33
N ILE A 9 -2.95 4.82 0.52
CA ILE A 9 -2.31 4.64 1.83
C ILE A 9 -1.09 5.55 1.90
N PRO A 10 -1.14 6.69 2.63
CA PRO A 10 0.05 7.48 2.90
C PRO A 10 0.96 6.74 3.89
N ASN A 11 2.26 6.74 3.62
CA ASN A 11 3.26 6.08 4.46
C ASN A 11 4.43 7.03 4.73
N ARG A 12 4.79 7.20 6.01
CA ARG A 12 6.07 7.73 6.46
C ARG A 12 6.54 6.87 7.63
N ASN A 13 7.68 6.22 7.48
CA ASN A 13 8.30 5.38 8.50
C ASN A 13 7.32 4.38 9.14
N GLY A 14 6.53 3.71 8.30
CA GLY A 14 5.44 2.83 8.72
C GLY A 14 5.81 1.36 8.87
N ALA A 15 7.10 0.99 8.98
CA ALA A 15 7.55 -0.40 8.91
C ALA A 15 6.80 -1.34 9.87
N ASP A 16 6.45 -0.85 11.06
CA ASP A 16 5.75 -1.63 12.09
C ASP A 16 4.29 -1.97 11.74
N THR A 17 3.65 -1.24 10.82
CA THR A 17 2.20 -1.34 10.59
C THR A 17 1.79 -1.50 9.12
N ILE A 18 2.63 -1.08 8.18
CA ILE A 18 2.27 -1.05 6.76
C ILE A 18 1.99 -2.43 6.20
N GLY A 19 2.68 -3.47 6.69
CA GLY A 19 2.44 -4.86 6.28
C GLY A 19 1.05 -5.36 6.66
N ASP A 20 0.61 -5.09 7.90
CA ASP A 20 -0.73 -5.47 8.36
C ASP A 20 -1.82 -4.67 7.66
N CYS A 21 -1.57 -3.38 7.40
CA CYS A 21 -2.48 -2.51 6.64
C CYS A 21 -2.70 -3.04 5.22
N LEU A 22 -1.61 -3.35 4.49
CA LEU A 22 -1.69 -3.89 3.13
C LEU A 22 -2.36 -5.27 3.10
N LYS A 23 -2.04 -6.13 4.07
CA LYS A 23 -2.69 -7.43 4.21
C LYS A 23 -4.20 -7.30 4.41
N ALA A 24 -4.63 -6.36 5.25
CA ALA A 24 -6.05 -6.11 5.49
C ALA A 24 -6.76 -5.52 4.26
N ALA A 25 -6.15 -4.53 3.60
CA ALA A 25 -6.71 -3.91 2.41
C ALA A 25 -6.89 -4.92 1.28
N LEU A 26 -5.91 -5.81 1.07
CA LEU A 26 -5.91 -6.80 0.00
C LEU A 26 -6.72 -8.07 0.31
N ALA A 27 -7.28 -8.20 1.52
CA ALA A 27 -8.11 -9.34 1.91
C ALA A 27 -9.57 -9.22 1.45
N SER A 28 -9.96 -8.13 0.79
CA SER A 28 -11.30 -7.93 0.24
C SER A 28 -11.64 -8.98 -0.83
N GLU A 29 -12.87 -9.49 -0.79
CA GLU A 29 -13.43 -10.39 -1.82
C GLU A 29 -13.85 -9.64 -3.11
N ASP A 30 -14.04 -8.31 -3.04
CA ASP A 30 -14.23 -7.48 -4.24
C ASP A 30 -12.87 -7.13 -4.82
N ASP A 31 -12.59 -7.60 -6.03
CA ASP A 31 -11.37 -7.41 -6.80
C ASP A 31 -11.43 -6.20 -7.76
N ASN A 32 -12.46 -5.36 -7.64
CA ASN A 32 -12.67 -4.17 -8.47
C ASN A 32 -12.11 -2.88 -7.83
N PHE A 33 -10.91 -2.96 -7.25
CA PHE A 33 -10.19 -1.83 -6.69
C PHE A 33 -8.67 -1.98 -6.85
N ASN A 34 -7.95 -0.86 -6.74
CA ASN A 34 -6.49 -0.85 -6.65
C ASN A 34 -6.03 -0.33 -5.29
N VAL A 35 -4.80 -0.69 -4.92
CA VAL A 35 -4.11 -0.14 -3.74
C VAL A 35 -2.89 0.64 -4.21
N ILE A 36 -2.79 1.88 -3.75
CA ILE A 36 -1.67 2.78 -4.03
C ILE A 36 -1.08 3.23 -2.70
N VAL A 37 0.19 2.93 -2.47
CA VAL A 37 0.96 3.46 -1.35
C VAL A 37 1.73 4.70 -1.82
N VAL A 38 1.58 5.80 -1.09
CA VAL A 38 2.34 7.04 -1.32
C VAL A 38 3.32 7.20 -0.17
N ASP A 39 4.60 6.96 -0.45
CA ASP A 39 5.69 7.06 0.51
C ASP A 39 6.25 8.49 0.54
N ASP A 40 6.26 9.10 1.72
CA ASP A 40 6.72 10.48 1.96
C ASP A 40 8.19 10.50 2.42
N CYS A 41 9.11 9.98 1.61
CA CYS A 41 10.55 9.92 1.94
C CYS A 41 10.86 9.12 3.22
N SER A 42 10.35 7.88 3.33
CA SER A 42 10.68 7.03 4.48
C SER A 42 12.16 6.64 4.49
N ASP A 43 12.72 6.57 5.69
CA ASP A 43 14.12 6.17 5.97
C ASP A 43 14.22 4.89 6.81
N ASP A 44 13.09 4.19 6.99
CA ASP A 44 13.00 2.86 7.59
C ASP A 44 12.79 1.76 6.54
N ASP A 45 12.51 0.54 7.00
CA ASP A 45 12.32 -0.64 6.15
C ASP A 45 10.93 -0.69 5.48
N SER A 46 10.08 0.33 5.65
CA SER A 46 8.69 0.30 5.16
C SER A 46 8.61 0.13 3.64
N ILE A 47 9.53 0.74 2.88
CA ILE A 47 9.60 0.60 1.42
C ILE A 47 9.88 -0.85 1.00
N GLU A 48 10.80 -1.53 1.70
CA GLU A 48 11.10 -2.93 1.43
C GLU A 48 9.87 -3.80 1.72
N ILE A 49 9.19 -3.53 2.84
CA ILE A 49 7.95 -4.24 3.21
C ILE A 49 6.87 -4.03 2.14
N ILE A 50 6.61 -2.78 1.72
CA ILE A 50 5.60 -2.44 0.70
C ILE A 50 5.88 -3.16 -0.61
N SER A 51 7.15 -3.27 -1.03
CA SER A 51 7.53 -3.91 -2.29
C SER A 51 7.13 -5.39 -2.41
N ARG A 52 6.79 -6.05 -1.29
CA ARG A 52 6.37 -7.45 -1.22
C ARG A 52 4.87 -7.64 -1.48
N TYR A 53 4.10 -6.57 -1.60
CA TYR A 53 2.64 -6.60 -1.79
C TYR A 53 2.21 -6.21 -3.21
N PRO A 54 1.07 -6.73 -3.70
CA PRO A 54 0.48 -6.34 -4.99
C PRO A 54 -0.19 -4.96 -4.90
N CYS A 55 0.62 -3.91 -4.75
CA CYS A 55 0.17 -2.52 -4.76
C CYS A 55 1.09 -1.65 -5.62
N LYS A 56 0.59 -0.49 -6.03
CA LYS A 56 1.44 0.53 -6.66
C LYS A 56 2.12 1.36 -5.59
N LEU A 57 3.45 1.42 -5.60
CA LEU A 57 4.22 2.33 -4.75
C LEU A 57 4.60 3.60 -5.52
N ILE A 58 4.26 4.76 -4.96
CA ILE A 58 4.72 6.09 -5.41
C ILE A 58 5.61 6.64 -4.31
N ARG A 59 6.83 7.06 -4.66
CA ARG A 59 7.76 7.70 -3.72
C ARG A 59 7.88 9.19 -4.06
N LEU A 60 7.81 10.04 -3.04
CA LEU A 60 8.03 11.49 -3.15
C LEU A 60 9.51 11.86 -3.07
#